data_AF-A0A4S8M1D7-F1
#
_entry.id   AF-A0A4S8M1D7-F1
#
_cell.length_a   1.000
_cell.length_b   1.000
_cell.length_c   1.000
_cell.angle_alpha   90.00
_cell.angle_beta   90.00
_cell.angle_gamma   90.00
#
_symmetry.space_group_name_H-M   'P 1'
#
loop_
_entity.id
_entity.type
_entity.pdbx_description
1 polymer ?
#
loop_
_entity_poly.entity_id
_entity_poly.type
_entity_poly.pdbx_seq_one_letter_code
_entity_poly.pdbx_strand_id
1 'polypeptide(L)'
;MKKAIKASVGVNNKKSYTLLPAAECQNIYELAQTLARNTKCGVSAELCARAAILRRAFEKSPGDEYWERVDKLLKDLREKGKHDPKLIANLVKNLLKKDHGKYGTNDYQIRDQDQSDLQTAMDEVLESQVLGEGDDARSDRVEDGDSTGGSADKRWGWGFGAEHKWD
;
A
#
# COMPACT_ATOMS: atom_id res chain seq x y z
N MET A 1 4.94 12.05 12.42
CA MET A 1 3.72 11.53 11.75
C MET A 1 2.55 11.33 12.72
N LYS A 2 2.64 10.46 13.75
CA LYS A 2 1.55 10.23 14.74
C LYS A 2 0.97 11.51 15.36
N LYS A 3 1.82 12.50 15.66
CA LYS A 3 1.41 13.82 16.21
C LYS A 3 0.50 14.62 15.27
N ALA A 4 0.79 14.61 13.97
CA ALA A 4 -0.01 15.33 12.96
C ALA A 4 -1.36 14.63 12.73
N ILE A 5 -1.37 13.30 12.66
CA ILE A 5 -2.62 12.52 12.56
C ILE A 5 -3.48 12.74 13.81
N LYS A 6 -2.88 12.71 15.00
CA LYS A 6 -3.58 13.00 16.25
C LYS A 6 -4.23 14.38 16.22
N ALA A 7 -3.49 15.42 15.81
CA ALA A 7 -4.03 16.78 15.70
C ALA A 7 -5.16 16.91 14.66
N SER A 8 -5.11 16.12 13.58
CA SER A 8 -6.13 16.17 12.52
C SER A 8 -7.44 15.44 12.85
N VAL A 9 -7.43 14.54 13.84
CA VAL A 9 -8.56 13.64 14.14
C VAL A 9 -9.15 13.92 15.54
N GLY A 10 -8.47 14.68 16.39
CA GLY A 10 -8.96 14.92 17.74
C GLY A 10 -8.13 15.93 18.53
N VAL A 11 -8.73 16.41 19.62
CA VAL A 11 -8.11 17.37 20.53
C VAL A 11 -7.70 16.65 21.81
N ASN A 12 -6.49 16.94 22.29
CA ASN A 12 -6.00 16.40 23.54
C ASN A 12 -6.42 17.35 24.67
N ASN A 13 -7.47 17.01 25.41
CA ASN A 13 -7.82 17.71 26.63
C ASN A 13 -6.98 17.15 27.78
N LYS A 14 -6.67 17.97 28.79
CA LYS A 14 -5.73 17.66 29.90
C LYS A 14 -5.98 16.33 30.64
N LYS A 15 -7.14 15.68 30.43
CA LYS A 15 -7.53 14.40 31.05
C LYS A 15 -8.02 13.33 30.07
N SER A 16 -8.28 13.65 28.79
CA SER A 16 -8.83 12.68 27.83
C SER A 16 -8.61 13.12 26.38
N TYR A 17 -8.54 12.14 25.47
CA TYR A 17 -8.50 12.37 24.03
C TYR A 17 -9.92 12.26 23.45
N THR A 18 -10.40 13.34 22.85
CA THR A 18 -11.72 13.39 22.20
C THR A 18 -11.54 13.47 20.69
N LEU A 19 -12.18 12.54 19.97
CA LEU A 19 -12.26 12.57 18.51
C LEU A 19 -13.09 13.77 18.09
N LEU A 20 -12.59 14.53 17.11
CA LEU A 20 -13.32 15.64 16.52
C LEU A 20 -14.49 15.11 15.68
N PRO A 21 -15.62 15.84 15.61
CA PRO A 21 -16.66 15.52 14.66
C PRO A 21 -16.09 15.60 13.23
N ALA A 22 -16.61 14.77 12.32
CA ALA A 22 -16.03 14.61 11.00
C ALA A 22 -15.95 15.91 10.17
N ALA A 23 -16.81 16.90 10.46
CA ALA A 23 -16.80 18.22 9.83
C ALA A 23 -15.63 19.12 10.27
N GLU A 24 -14.98 18.81 11.40
CA GLU A 24 -13.83 19.56 11.92
C GLU A 24 -12.49 18.82 11.68
N CYS A 25 -12.55 17.60 11.14
CA CYS A 25 -11.35 16.86 10.79
C CYS A 25 -10.73 17.42 9.51
N GLN A 26 -9.41 17.53 9.50
CA GLN A 26 -8.69 18.00 8.30
C GLN A 26 -8.88 17.04 7.13
N ASN A 27 -8.88 17.62 5.94
CA ASN A 27 -8.92 16.86 4.73
C ASN A 27 -7.70 15.94 4.57
N ILE A 28 -7.83 14.79 3.90
CA ILE A 28 -6.71 13.87 3.67
C ILE A 28 -5.54 14.52 2.92
N TYR A 29 -5.82 15.42 1.98
CA TYR A 29 -4.82 16.14 1.20
C TYR A 29 -4.09 17.18 2.05
N GLU A 30 -4.83 17.96 2.84
CA GLU A 30 -4.25 18.94 3.77
C GLU A 30 -3.40 18.26 4.86
N LEU A 31 -3.85 17.09 5.33
CA LEU A 31 -3.09 16.26 6.24
C LEU A 31 -1.79 15.77 5.58
N ALA A 32 -1.87 15.27 4.34
CA ALA A 32 -0.69 14.84 3.59
C ALA A 32 0.27 16.01 3.32
N GLN A 33 -0.24 17.21 3.01
CA GLN A 33 0.54 18.43 2.83
C GLN A 33 1.22 18.85 4.14
N THR A 34 0.53 18.72 5.27
CA THR A 34 1.12 18.99 6.60
C THR A 34 2.22 17.99 6.94
N LEU A 35 2.04 16.72 6.56
CA LEU A 35 3.07 15.68 6.73
C LEU A 35 4.28 15.91 5.83
N ALA A 36 4.07 16.42 4.61
CA ALA A 36 5.12 16.70 3.64
C ALA A 36 5.77 18.09 3.79
N ARG A 37 5.24 18.97 4.64
CA ARG A 37 5.68 20.38 4.77
C ARG A 37 7.19 20.56 5.03
N ASN A 38 7.81 19.60 5.72
CA ASN A 38 9.25 19.64 6.06
C ASN A 38 10.09 18.68 5.20
N THR A 39 9.52 18.13 4.13
CA THR A 39 10.22 17.24 3.21
C THR A 39 10.22 17.83 1.81
N LYS A 40 11.11 17.35 0.94
CA LYS A 40 11.11 17.71 -0.49
C LYS A 40 10.08 16.89 -1.30
N CYS A 41 9.18 16.16 -0.63
CA CYS A 41 8.25 15.26 -1.29
C CYS A 41 6.99 16.01 -1.71
N GLY A 42 6.59 15.86 -2.98
CA GLY A 42 5.27 16.26 -3.44
C GLY A 42 4.16 15.45 -2.76
N VAL A 43 2.97 16.05 -2.63
CA VAL A 43 1.79 15.35 -2.14
C VAL A 43 1.24 14.47 -3.26
N SER A 44 1.50 13.17 -3.18
CA SER A 44 1.01 12.17 -4.14
C SER A 44 -0.23 11.43 -3.63
N ALA A 45 -0.96 10.80 -4.55
CA ALA A 45 -2.09 9.93 -4.21
C ALA A 45 -1.69 8.78 -3.27
N GLU A 46 -0.46 8.27 -3.41
CA GLU A 46 0.07 7.24 -2.51
C GLU A 46 0.25 7.75 -1.08
N LEU A 47 0.76 8.96 -0.91
CA LEU A 47 0.93 9.56 0.42
C LEU A 47 -0.42 9.75 1.10
N CYS A 48 -1.42 10.22 0.36
CA CYS A 48 -2.80 10.33 0.83
C CYS A 48 -3.38 8.98 1.23
N ALA A 49 -3.15 7.93 0.42
CA ALA A 49 -3.58 6.57 0.73
C ALA A 49 -2.95 6.02 2.02
N ARG A 50 -1.63 6.21 2.19
CA ARG A 50 -0.92 5.85 3.42
C ARG A 50 -1.44 6.64 4.62
N ALA A 51 -1.67 7.94 4.47
CA ALA A 51 -2.24 8.76 5.52
C ALA A 51 -3.67 8.31 5.91
N ALA A 52 -4.49 7.86 4.95
CA ALA A 52 -5.84 7.37 5.21
C ALA A 52 -5.82 6.06 6.02
N ILE A 53 -4.89 5.14 5.72
CA ILE A 53 -4.66 3.92 6.50
C ILE A 53 -4.30 4.27 7.95
N LEU A 54 -3.35 5.18 8.12
CA LEU A 54 -2.88 5.61 9.43
C LEU A 54 -3.99 6.31 10.24
N ARG A 55 -4.76 7.18 9.59
CA ARG A 55 -5.94 7.82 10.19
C ARG A 55 -6.99 6.79 10.62
N ARG A 56 -7.27 5.80 9.78
CA ARG A 56 -8.23 4.74 10.08
C ARG A 56 -7.80 3.86 11.27
N ALA A 57 -6.51 3.59 11.41
CA ALA A 57 -5.97 2.90 12.57
C ALA A 57 -6.07 3.76 13.84
N PHE A 58 -5.84 5.07 13.69
CA PHE A 58 -5.93 6.03 14.79
C PHE A 58 -7.36 6.18 15.34
N GLU A 59 -8.37 6.26 14.46
CA GLU A 59 -9.80 6.32 14.85
C GLU A 59 -10.20 5.17 15.79
N LYS A 60 -9.66 3.97 15.55
CA LYS A 60 -10.03 2.77 16.31
C LYS A 60 -9.31 2.66 17.65
N SER A 61 -8.20 3.37 17.81
CA SER A 61 -7.23 3.12 18.88
C SER A 61 -6.24 4.28 19.00
N PRO A 62 -6.67 5.41 19.60
CA PRO A 62 -5.81 6.53 19.88
C PRO A 62 -4.96 6.23 21.12
N GLY A 63 -3.92 5.40 21.00
CA GLY A 63 -3.14 4.97 22.16
C GLY A 63 -1.77 4.38 21.83
N ASP A 64 -1.23 3.59 22.75
CA ASP A 64 0.08 2.94 22.60
C ASP A 64 0.02 1.75 21.64
N GLU A 65 -1.11 1.04 21.58
CA GLU A 65 -1.43 0.00 20.59
C GLU A 65 -1.60 0.51 19.14
N TYR A 66 -1.42 1.81 18.91
CA TYR A 66 -1.65 2.43 17.61
C TYR A 66 -0.86 1.74 16.49
N TRP A 67 0.43 1.45 16.71
CA TRP A 67 1.29 0.84 15.69
C TRP A 67 0.91 -0.63 15.43
N GLU A 68 0.58 -1.38 16.47
CA GLU A 68 0.07 -2.76 16.33
C GLU A 68 -1.22 -2.81 15.51
N ARG A 69 -2.09 -1.80 15.67
CA ARG A 69 -3.32 -1.66 14.91
C ARG A 69 -3.08 -1.28 13.45
N VAL A 70 -2.07 -0.46 13.18
CA VAL A 70 -1.63 -0.17 11.81
C VAL A 70 -1.15 -1.46 11.15
N ASP A 71 -0.30 -2.23 11.82
CA ASP A 71 0.22 -3.49 11.30
C ASP A 71 -0.90 -4.50 11.05
N LYS A 72 -1.84 -4.63 12.00
CA LYS A 72 -3.03 -5.46 11.82
C LYS A 72 -3.86 -5.02 10.63
N LEU A 73 -4.08 -3.72 10.45
CA LEU A 73 -4.85 -3.22 9.30
C LEU A 73 -4.12 -3.52 7.96
N LEU A 74 -2.80 -3.38 7.92
CA LEU A 74 -2.01 -3.72 6.74
C LEU A 74 -2.04 -5.22 6.45
N LYS A 75 -1.97 -6.06 7.48
CA LYS A 75 -2.11 -7.50 7.36
C LYS A 75 -3.49 -7.88 6.83
N ASP A 76 -4.56 -7.32 7.41
CA ASP A 76 -5.93 -7.54 6.94
C ASP A 76 -6.11 -7.14 5.46
N LEU A 77 -5.48 -6.04 5.03
CA LEU A 77 -5.51 -5.60 3.63
C LEU A 77 -4.79 -6.60 2.70
N ARG A 78 -3.65 -7.14 3.13
CA ARG A 78 -2.90 -8.16 2.37
C ARG A 78 -3.65 -9.48 2.28
N GLU A 79 -4.22 -9.93 3.40
CA GLU A 79 -5.03 -11.15 3.46
C GLU A 79 -6.28 -11.04 2.59
N LYS A 80 -7.02 -9.91 2.67
CA LYS A 80 -8.18 -9.64 1.80
C LYS A 80 -7.81 -9.51 0.33
N GLY A 81 -6.65 -8.92 0.06
CA GLY A 81 -6.10 -8.82 -1.27
C GLY A 81 -5.51 -10.13 -1.79
N LYS A 82 -5.52 -11.23 -1.02
CA LYS A 82 -4.90 -12.51 -1.36
C LYS A 82 -3.44 -12.35 -1.81
N HIS A 83 -2.73 -11.39 -1.23
CA HIS A 83 -1.37 -11.00 -1.62
C HIS A 83 -1.21 -10.51 -3.08
N ASP A 84 -2.31 -10.27 -3.80
CA ASP A 84 -2.28 -9.70 -5.15
C ASP A 84 -2.16 -8.16 -5.06
N PRO A 85 -1.10 -7.56 -5.65
CA PRO A 85 -0.89 -6.12 -5.60
C PRO A 85 -2.06 -5.31 -6.20
N LYS A 86 -2.74 -5.82 -7.24
CA LYS A 86 -3.87 -5.11 -7.87
C LYS A 86 -5.08 -5.08 -6.94
N LEU A 87 -5.37 -6.19 -6.26
CA LEU A 87 -6.47 -6.27 -5.30
C LEU A 87 -6.20 -5.41 -4.06
N ILE A 88 -4.97 -5.43 -3.56
CA ILE A 88 -4.54 -4.56 -2.45
C ILE A 88 -4.69 -3.09 -2.83
N ALA A 89 -4.22 -2.69 -4.03
CA ALA A 89 -4.38 -1.31 -4.51
C ALA A 89 -5.86 -0.89 -4.59
N ASN A 90 -6.74 -1.77 -5.06
CA ASN A 90 -8.18 -1.53 -5.08
C ASN A 90 -8.78 -1.38 -3.67
N LEU A 91 -8.34 -2.21 -2.70
CA LEU A 91 -8.78 -2.09 -1.30
C LEU A 91 -8.34 -0.77 -0.68
N VAL A 92 -7.10 -0.37 -0.92
CA VAL A 92 -6.54 0.91 -0.45
C VAL A 92 -7.26 2.09 -1.11
N LYS A 93 -7.55 2.02 -2.40
CA LYS A 93 -8.36 3.02 -3.13
C LYS A 93 -9.76 3.15 -2.53
N ASN A 94 -10.40 2.03 -2.19
CA ASN A 94 -11.71 2.04 -1.54
C ASN A 94 -11.64 2.62 -0.12
N LEU A 95 -10.56 2.39 0.61
CA LEU A 95 -10.33 2.99 1.92
C LEU A 95 -10.19 4.52 1.79
N LEU A 96 -9.41 4.98 0.82
CA LEU A 96 -9.25 6.41 0.52
C LEU A 96 -10.59 7.04 0.10
N LYS A 97 -11.41 6.38 -0.71
CA LYS A 97 -12.76 6.86 -1.06
C LYS A 97 -13.68 6.98 0.16
N LYS A 98 -13.64 6.02 1.08
CA LYS A 98 -14.46 6.07 2.32
C LYS A 98 -14.03 7.20 3.23
N ASP A 99 -12.73 7.37 3.36
CA ASP A 99 -12.12 8.44 4.12
C ASP A 99 -12.45 9.81 3.48
N HIS A 100 -12.43 9.91 2.15
CA HIS A 100 -12.88 11.08 1.41
C HIS A 100 -14.39 11.34 1.61
N GLY A 101 -15.25 10.33 1.55
CA GLY A 101 -16.69 10.52 1.82
C GLY A 101 -17.00 10.92 3.27
N LYS A 102 -16.11 10.61 4.21
CA LYS A 102 -16.28 10.93 5.63
C LYS A 102 -15.76 12.32 5.99
N TYR A 103 -14.66 12.76 5.37
CA TYR A 103 -13.91 13.96 5.74
C TYR A 103 -13.76 14.98 4.59
N GLY A 104 -14.25 14.66 3.41
CA GLY A 104 -14.14 15.47 2.21
C GLY A 104 -15.39 16.32 1.99
N THR A 105 -15.22 17.64 2.10
CA THR A 105 -16.23 18.63 1.70
C THR A 105 -15.73 19.51 0.54
N ASN A 106 -14.49 19.30 0.07
CA ASN A 106 -13.83 20.15 -0.93
C ASN A 106 -13.38 19.35 -2.17
N ASP A 107 -13.63 19.87 -3.36
CA ASP A 107 -13.23 19.32 -4.67
C ASP A 107 -11.73 19.57 -4.99
N TYR A 108 -10.81 19.01 -4.21
CA TYR A 108 -9.38 19.06 -4.58
C TYR A 108 -9.02 17.89 -5.50
N GLN A 109 -8.47 18.21 -6.66
CA GLN A 109 -7.88 17.23 -7.58
C GLN A 109 -6.43 16.98 -7.17
N ILE A 110 -6.13 15.77 -6.69
CA ILE A 110 -4.75 15.31 -6.56
C ILE A 110 -4.26 15.09 -8.00
N ARG A 111 -3.47 16.03 -8.52
CA ARG A 111 -2.76 15.81 -9.78
C ARG A 111 -1.71 14.74 -9.51
N ASP A 112 -1.74 13.65 -10.24
CA ASP A 112 -0.59 12.75 -10.29
C ASP A 112 0.56 13.62 -10.81
N GLN A 113 1.53 13.87 -9.94
CA GLN A 113 2.72 14.61 -10.33
C GLN A 113 3.47 13.66 -11.26
N ASP A 114 3.50 13.99 -12.55
CA ASP A 114 4.30 13.27 -13.54
C ASP A 114 5.70 13.05 -12.94
N GLN A 115 6.23 11.82 -13.07
CA GLN A 115 7.56 11.49 -12.60
C GLN A 115 8.51 12.61 -13.06
N SER A 116 9.09 13.32 -12.11
CA SER A 116 9.99 14.42 -12.43
C SER A 116 11.14 13.89 -13.29
N ASP A 117 11.66 14.69 -14.21
CA ASP A 117 12.79 14.34 -15.11
C ASP A 117 13.99 13.69 -14.38
N LEU A 118 14.16 13.98 -13.09
CA LEU A 118 15.13 13.35 -12.19
C LEU A 118 14.95 11.84 -12.00
N GLN A 119 13.71 11.35 -11.99
CA GLN A 119 13.38 9.94 -11.80
C GLN A 119 13.62 9.16 -13.10
N THR A 120 13.27 9.74 -14.25
CA THR A 120 13.64 9.22 -15.57
C THR A 120 15.15 9.14 -15.74
N ALA A 121 15.88 10.18 -15.33
CA ALA A 121 17.34 10.19 -15.40
C ALA A 121 17.99 9.12 -14.48
N MET A 122 17.41 8.84 -13.31
CA MET A 122 17.91 7.79 -12.43
C MET A 122 17.66 6.38 -12.98
N ASP A 123 16.48 6.14 -13.56
CA ASP A 123 16.14 4.85 -14.18
C ASP A 123 17.05 4.58 -15.40
N GLU A 124 17.38 5.61 -16.19
CA GLU A 124 18.31 5.52 -17.32
C GLU A 124 19.76 5.20 -16.88
N VAL A 125 20.21 5.77 -15.75
CA VAL A 125 21.54 5.44 -15.18
C VAL A 125 21.59 4.00 -14.67
N LEU A 126 20.50 3.50 -14.09
CA LEU A 126 20.38 2.11 -13.64
C LEU A 126 20.38 1.12 -14.80
N GLU A 127 19.68 1.42 -15.90
CA GLU A 127 19.71 0.60 -17.13
C GLU A 127 21.11 0.60 -17.77
N SER A 128 21.81 1.73 -17.75
CA SER A 128 23.14 1.85 -18.33
C SER A 128 24.21 1.05 -17.58
N GLN A 129 24.06 0.85 -16.26
CA GLN A 129 25.01 0.06 -15.47
C GLN A 129 24.81 -1.45 -15.61
N VAL A 130 23.60 -1.92 -15.93
CA VAL A 130 23.29 -3.36 -16.04
C VAL A 130 23.75 -3.96 -17.37
N LEU A 131 23.96 -3.16 -18.41
CA LEU A 131 24.37 -3.62 -19.75
C LEU A 131 25.88 -3.49 -20.02
N GLY A 132 26.69 -3.10 -19.03
CA GLY A 132 28.09 -2.71 -19.23
C GLY A 132 29.17 -3.77 -18.97
N GLU A 133 28.86 -4.94 -18.41
CA GLU A 133 29.88 -5.95 -18.08
C GLU A 133 29.43 -7.35 -18.52
N GLY A 134 30.07 -7.91 -19.55
CA GLY A 134 29.94 -9.34 -19.82
C GLY A 134 30.28 -9.91 -21.21
N ASP A 135 30.84 -9.15 -22.15
CA ASP A 135 31.42 -9.74 -23.37
C ASP A 135 32.89 -10.11 -23.12
N ASP A 136 33.13 -11.35 -22.68
CA ASP A 136 34.39 -12.02 -22.98
C ASP A 136 34.14 -13.51 -23.27
N ALA A 137 34.55 -13.88 -24.48
CA ALA A 137 34.25 -15.12 -25.15
C ALA A 137 35.08 -16.31 -24.65
N ARG A 138 34.55 -17.53 -24.87
CA ARG A 138 35.14 -18.62 -25.69
C ARG A 138 35.13 -20.03 -25.07
N SER A 139 34.91 -21.00 -25.97
CA SER A 139 35.15 -22.45 -25.91
C SER A 139 33.86 -23.29 -25.68
N ASP A 140 33.16 -23.74 -26.73
CA ASP A 140 33.49 -24.85 -27.65
C ASP A 140 33.52 -26.22 -26.93
N ARG A 141 32.58 -27.12 -27.31
CA ARG A 141 32.82 -28.54 -27.69
C ARG A 141 31.78 -29.57 -27.17
N VAL A 142 31.02 -30.11 -28.14
CA VAL A 142 30.64 -31.53 -28.41
C VAL A 142 29.44 -32.24 -27.71
N GLU A 143 28.50 -32.59 -28.60
CA GLU A 143 27.77 -33.86 -28.87
C GLU A 143 26.97 -34.65 -27.80
N ASP A 144 25.72 -34.94 -28.22
CA ASP A 144 24.99 -36.21 -28.27
C ASP A 144 24.47 -36.93 -27.01
N GLY A 145 23.22 -37.41 -27.14
CA GLY A 145 22.56 -38.40 -26.29
C GLY A 145 21.15 -37.94 -25.88
N ASP A 146 20.12 -38.20 -26.68
CA ASP A 146 19.31 -39.43 -26.71
C ASP A 146 18.46 -39.70 -25.46
N SER A 147 17.27 -40.24 -25.72
CA SER A 147 16.42 -41.05 -24.84
C SER A 147 15.32 -40.38 -23.99
N THR A 148 14.13 -40.44 -24.61
CA THR A 148 12.93 -41.19 -24.17
C THR A 148 12.28 -40.92 -22.80
N GLY A 149 10.98 -40.57 -22.89
CA GLY A 149 9.92 -41.30 -22.19
C GLY A 149 9.40 -40.70 -20.88
N GLY A 150 8.07 -40.69 -20.72
CA GLY A 150 7.47 -40.65 -19.38
C GLY A 150 6.18 -39.87 -19.23
N SER A 151 5.09 -40.49 -19.66
CA SER A 151 3.71 -40.28 -19.21
C SER A 151 3.54 -40.13 -17.69
N ALA A 152 2.66 -39.23 -17.22
CA ALA A 152 1.56 -39.56 -16.27
C ALA A 152 0.87 -38.30 -15.72
N ASP A 153 -0.30 -38.01 -16.29
CA ASP A 153 -1.59 -37.89 -15.59
C ASP A 153 -1.59 -37.80 -14.05
N LYS A 154 -1.96 -36.64 -13.49
CA LYS A 154 -2.53 -36.53 -12.13
C LYS A 154 -3.64 -35.47 -12.04
N ARG A 155 -4.83 -35.90 -12.47
CA ARG A 155 -6.14 -35.75 -11.82
C ARG A 155 -6.15 -35.01 -10.46
N TRP A 156 -6.62 -33.76 -10.45
CA TRP A 156 -7.01 -33.05 -9.22
C TRP A 156 -8.51 -33.27 -8.96
N GLY A 157 -8.83 -34.25 -8.12
CA GLY A 157 -10.17 -34.41 -7.55
C GLY A 157 -10.38 -33.46 -6.39
N TRP A 158 -11.22 -32.45 -6.57
CA TRP A 158 -11.72 -31.63 -5.47
C TRP A 158 -12.98 -32.30 -4.90
N GLY A 159 -12.79 -33.09 -3.85
CA GLY A 159 -13.86 -33.52 -2.95
C GLY A 159 -14.04 -32.48 -1.85
N PHE A 160 -15.06 -31.63 -1.96
CA PHE A 160 -15.54 -30.80 -0.86
C PHE A 160 -16.80 -31.46 -0.29
N GLY A 161 -16.63 -32.15 0.83
CA GLY A 161 -17.71 -32.58 1.71
C GLY A 161 -17.44 -32.05 3.11
N ALA A 162 -18.37 -31.24 3.62
CA ALA A 162 -18.71 -31.08 5.04
C ALA A 162 -19.75 -29.96 5.18
N GLU A 163 -21.02 -30.31 5.03
CA GLU A 163 -22.11 -29.59 5.68
C GLU A 163 -22.00 -29.83 7.19
N HIS A 164 -21.88 -28.76 7.97
CA HIS A 164 -22.08 -28.81 9.41
C HIS A 164 -23.17 -27.81 9.80
N LYS A 165 -24.28 -28.41 10.20
CA LYS A 165 -25.49 -27.84 10.78
C LYS A 165 -25.24 -27.48 12.25
N TRP A 166 -25.76 -26.34 12.69
CA TRP A 166 -26.02 -26.07 14.10
C TRP A 166 -27.42 -25.43 14.19
N ASP A 167 -28.34 -26.18 14.80
CA ASP A 167 -29.53 -25.67 15.49
C ASP A 167 -29.12 -25.24 16.90
#